data_AF-A0A0C3DUX9-F1
#
_entry.id   AF-A0A0C3DUX9-F1
#
_cell.length_a   1.000
_cell.length_b   1.000
_cell.length_c   1.000
_cell.angle_alpha   90.00
_cell.angle_beta   90.00
_cell.angle_gamma   90.00
#
_symmetry.space_group_name_H-M   'P 1'
#
loop_
_entity.id
_entity.type
_entity.pdbx_description
1 polymer ?
#
loop_
_entity_poly.entity_id
_entity_poly.type
_entity_poly.pdbx_seq_one_letter_code
_entity_poly.pdbx_strand_id
1 'polypeptide(L)'
;MDQALHRDNPNWRLQHYCPACTFKQPSEPVLMPSSLKAMDGKNSTKRMDRAGHADRCIFPSTYMISRADIDVFKDDVCMRPGHRGNAEHHDAGGCADTWQAASAVDEDTVKVFEQTGIFLLACRHGMILTCAEMLRSGELAKYPLATINKLISVHGNDQAIGSDIGCSLTATLAASSIGPKAKDANVQLVVNVFHGHAHNRMCQLRYHPLYLPGTGLEDFETCERVFSSSNATAVLICHASHFHYVQYLKLHFNQWDANKYAELSCFLFNNYQQALRIISANTVDLDAYRMLHPNENLDFESWVAEELAYLQAVESEPKQDALRVTYVEELEWLAKLENALRSSQDDNFLLYNQSSFTPGSGLSHMASAATRQSHAARCAAERRFRSQRDKVEDLEDQLGIEPTARWTPEHREYVEMLEYSQQCQFIRAVEDLEHLIVQHLFELSKANLASTGESSLCAI
;
A
#
# COMPACT_ATOMS: atom_id res chain seq x y z
N MET A 1 3.99 -48.49 1.91
CA MET A 1 4.14 -47.97 0.53
C MET A 1 5.10 -46.78 0.51
N ASP A 2 4.88 -45.75 1.32
CA ASP A 2 5.77 -44.57 1.35
C ASP A 2 7.23 -44.88 1.70
N GLN A 3 7.47 -45.69 2.72
CA GLN A 3 8.84 -46.14 3.06
C GLN A 3 9.51 -46.92 1.90
N ALA A 4 8.73 -47.70 1.15
CA ALA A 4 9.23 -48.44 -0.02
C ALA A 4 9.49 -47.53 -1.23
N LEU A 5 8.87 -46.34 -1.26
CA LEU A 5 9.06 -45.32 -2.29
C LEU A 5 10.00 -44.19 -1.82
N HIS A 6 10.62 -44.33 -0.64
CA HIS A 6 11.46 -43.30 0.02
C HIS A 6 10.72 -41.95 0.22
N ARG A 7 9.43 -42.03 0.55
CA ARG A 7 8.53 -40.89 0.81
C ARG A 7 8.17 -40.70 2.28
N ASP A 8 8.90 -41.37 3.16
CA ASP A 8 8.70 -41.37 4.61
C ASP A 8 9.36 -40.18 5.32
N ASN A 9 10.17 -39.38 4.62
CA ASN A 9 10.69 -38.13 5.15
C ASN A 9 9.54 -37.15 5.46
N PRO A 10 9.46 -36.56 6.67
CA PRO A 10 8.42 -35.58 7.03
C PRO A 10 8.34 -34.37 6.09
N ASN A 11 9.46 -34.01 5.45
CA ASN A 11 9.54 -32.92 4.48
C ASN A 11 9.39 -33.39 3.03
N TRP A 12 9.13 -34.68 2.76
CA TRP A 12 9.04 -35.21 1.39
C TRP A 12 8.02 -34.43 0.55
N ARG A 13 6.83 -34.18 1.10
CA ARG A 13 5.81 -33.38 0.41
C ARG A 13 6.35 -31.98 0.09
N LEU A 14 6.98 -31.32 1.05
CA LEU A 14 7.53 -29.98 0.88
C LEU A 14 8.68 -29.95 -0.14
N GLN A 15 9.47 -31.02 -0.27
CA GLN A 15 10.50 -31.13 -1.31
C GLN A 15 9.93 -31.40 -2.71
N HIS A 16 8.72 -31.95 -2.82
CA HIS A 16 8.14 -32.42 -4.07
C HIS A 16 6.73 -31.85 -4.37
N TYR A 17 6.37 -30.73 -3.76
CA TYR A 17 5.01 -30.19 -3.78
C TYR A 17 4.56 -29.69 -5.16
N CYS A 18 5.47 -29.10 -5.93
CA CYS A 18 5.17 -28.49 -7.24
C CYS A 18 6.27 -28.86 -8.24
N PRO A 19 5.95 -29.64 -9.29
CA PRO A 19 6.95 -30.02 -10.30
C PRO A 19 7.65 -28.82 -10.93
N ALA A 20 6.91 -27.75 -11.23
CA ALA A 20 7.47 -26.55 -11.85
C ALA A 20 8.42 -25.77 -10.90
N CYS A 21 8.30 -25.93 -9.58
CA CYS A 21 9.20 -25.26 -8.64
C CYS A 21 10.40 -26.13 -8.24
N THR A 22 10.20 -27.45 -8.11
CA THR A 22 11.19 -28.33 -7.46
C THR A 22 11.91 -29.25 -8.43
N PHE A 23 11.38 -29.50 -9.62
CA PHE A 23 12.06 -30.30 -10.63
C PHE A 23 12.91 -29.40 -11.54
N LYS A 24 14.23 -29.55 -11.43
CA LYS A 24 15.19 -28.84 -12.28
C LYS A 24 15.62 -29.71 -13.46
N GLN A 25 15.58 -29.15 -14.66
CA GLN A 25 16.06 -29.87 -15.84
C GLN A 25 17.59 -29.78 -15.95
N PRO A 26 18.28 -30.79 -16.52
CA PRO A 26 19.68 -30.66 -16.89
C PRO A 26 19.85 -29.44 -17.80
N SER A 27 20.81 -28.57 -17.51
CA SER A 27 21.08 -27.30 -18.23
C SER A 27 20.05 -26.16 -18.06
N GLU A 28 19.10 -26.27 -17.13
CA GLU A 28 18.22 -25.14 -16.78
C GLU A 28 19.07 -23.97 -16.26
N PRO A 29 18.86 -22.74 -16.77
CA PRO A 29 19.57 -21.57 -16.26
C PRO A 29 19.22 -21.33 -14.79
N VAL A 30 20.20 -20.84 -14.03
CA VAL A 30 19.95 -20.43 -12.64
C VAL A 30 19.00 -19.23 -12.66
N LEU A 31 17.85 -19.38 -12.02
CA LEU A 31 16.88 -18.31 -11.85
C LEU A 31 17.19 -17.53 -10.58
N MET A 32 17.08 -16.20 -10.67
CA MET A 32 17.23 -15.28 -9.54
C MET A 32 15.99 -14.37 -9.50
N PRO A 33 15.08 -14.56 -8.54
CA PRO A 33 15.07 -15.60 -7.50
C PRO A 33 14.82 -17.01 -8.08
N SER A 34 15.24 -18.04 -7.35
CA SER A 34 15.09 -19.46 -7.73
C SER A 34 13.62 -19.92 -7.74
N SER A 35 12.77 -19.26 -6.94
CA SER A 35 11.33 -19.49 -6.92
C SER A 35 10.57 -18.33 -6.25
N LEU A 36 9.32 -18.17 -6.68
CA LEU A 36 8.38 -17.16 -6.17
C LEU A 36 7.31 -17.80 -5.31
N LYS A 37 7.04 -17.20 -4.15
CA LYS A 37 6.08 -17.66 -3.15
C LYS A 37 5.32 -16.50 -2.55
N ALA A 38 4.16 -16.75 -2.00
CA ALA A 38 3.40 -15.79 -1.20
C ALA A 38 3.09 -16.41 0.16
N MET A 39 3.09 -15.58 1.21
CA MET A 39 2.63 -15.99 2.53
C MET A 39 1.75 -14.92 3.14
N ASP A 40 0.75 -15.37 3.89
CA ASP A 40 -0.15 -14.46 4.59
C ASP A 40 -0.94 -15.19 5.69
N GLY A 41 -1.63 -14.44 6.55
CA GLY A 41 -2.56 -14.94 7.55
C GLY A 41 -4.02 -14.77 7.18
N LYS A 42 -4.88 -15.61 7.75
CA LYS A 42 -6.32 -15.56 7.54
C LYS A 42 -7.07 -15.86 8.82
N ASN A 43 -8.00 -14.98 9.17
CA ASN A 43 -8.78 -15.08 10.41
C ASN A 43 -10.14 -15.78 10.26
N SER A 44 -10.50 -16.33 9.10
CA SER A 44 -11.81 -17.01 8.92
C SER A 44 -11.85 -18.44 9.48
N THR A 45 -10.69 -19.09 9.60
CA THR A 45 -10.55 -20.52 9.95
C THR A 45 -10.53 -20.67 11.46
N LYS A 46 -11.55 -20.11 12.13
CA LYS A 46 -11.63 -20.06 13.58
C LYS A 46 -12.11 -21.40 14.15
N ARG A 47 -11.67 -21.73 15.37
CA ARG A 47 -12.18 -22.87 16.16
C ARG A 47 -12.43 -22.44 17.59
N MET A 48 -13.62 -22.72 18.11
CA MET A 48 -13.99 -22.30 19.45
C MET A 48 -13.15 -22.98 20.53
N ASP A 49 -12.80 -22.21 21.56
CA ASP A 49 -11.99 -22.66 22.69
C ASP A 49 -12.64 -23.74 23.55
N ARG A 50 -13.94 -24.02 23.38
CA ARG A 50 -14.62 -25.10 24.12
C ARG A 50 -15.04 -26.27 23.23
N ALA A 51 -14.66 -26.25 21.95
CA ALA A 51 -15.07 -27.28 20.99
C ALA A 51 -14.27 -28.57 21.18
N GLY A 52 -14.95 -29.72 21.20
CA GLY A 52 -14.35 -31.05 21.06
C GLY A 52 -13.27 -31.43 22.07
N HIS A 53 -13.29 -30.91 23.31
CA HIS A 53 -12.26 -31.15 24.33
C HIS A 53 -12.17 -32.60 24.82
N ALA A 54 -13.23 -33.38 24.62
CA ALA A 54 -13.24 -34.81 24.94
C ALA A 54 -12.37 -35.62 23.97
N ASP A 55 -12.13 -35.11 22.76
CA ASP A 55 -11.30 -35.75 21.75
C ASP A 55 -9.83 -35.33 21.94
N ARG A 56 -9.02 -36.29 22.38
CA ARG A 56 -7.58 -36.14 22.61
C ARG A 56 -6.75 -36.59 21.42
N CYS A 57 -7.38 -36.98 20.31
CA CYS A 57 -6.65 -37.43 19.13
C CYS A 57 -5.91 -36.26 18.49
N ILE A 58 -4.72 -36.55 17.96
CA ILE A 58 -3.93 -35.60 17.18
C ILE A 58 -3.91 -36.10 15.74
N PHE A 59 -4.29 -35.23 14.81
CA PHE A 59 -4.28 -35.59 13.40
C PHE A 59 -2.95 -35.16 12.74
N PRO A 60 -2.13 -36.10 12.24
CA PRO A 60 -0.86 -35.76 11.62
C PRO A 60 -1.07 -35.13 10.23
N SER A 61 -0.45 -33.96 10.03
CA SER A 61 -0.48 -33.25 8.76
C SER A 61 0.91 -32.82 8.33
N THR A 62 1.25 -33.08 7.06
CA THR A 62 2.50 -32.65 6.41
C THR A 62 2.43 -31.22 5.89
N TYR A 63 1.30 -30.54 6.05
CA TYR A 63 1.17 -29.09 5.82
C TYR A 63 1.52 -28.28 7.06
N MET A 64 1.23 -28.81 8.25
CA MET A 64 1.28 -28.05 9.48
C MET A 64 2.72 -27.91 9.99
N ILE A 65 3.15 -26.68 10.26
CA ILE A 65 4.33 -26.40 11.08
C ILE A 65 3.94 -26.65 12.54
N SER A 66 4.80 -27.38 13.27
CA SER A 66 4.49 -27.72 14.65
C SER A 66 4.50 -26.46 15.53
N ARG A 67 3.67 -26.45 16.57
CA ARG A 67 3.67 -25.37 17.55
C ARG A 67 5.04 -25.16 18.18
N ALA A 68 5.78 -26.24 18.45
CA ALA A 68 7.12 -26.17 19.01
C ALA A 68 8.07 -25.39 18.09
N ASP A 69 8.01 -25.64 16.78
CA ASP A 69 8.86 -24.94 15.80
C ASP A 69 8.48 -23.46 15.65
N ILE A 70 7.19 -23.12 15.81
CA ILE A 70 6.71 -21.73 15.75
C ILE A 70 7.09 -20.97 17.03
N ASP A 71 6.89 -21.58 18.19
CA ASP A 71 7.07 -20.91 19.48
C ASP A 71 8.55 -20.63 19.81
N VAL A 72 9.51 -21.20 19.05
CA VAL A 72 10.92 -20.75 19.04
C VAL A 72 11.02 -19.25 18.75
N PHE A 73 10.15 -18.72 17.88
CA PHE A 73 10.17 -17.34 17.43
C PHE A 73 9.23 -16.42 18.22
N LYS A 74 8.61 -16.91 19.30
CA LYS A 74 7.61 -16.14 20.06
C LYS A 74 8.20 -14.83 20.62
N ASP A 75 9.44 -14.90 21.11
CA ASP A 75 10.13 -13.81 21.78
C ASP A 75 11.34 -13.28 20.96
N ASP A 76 11.46 -13.73 19.70
CA ASP A 76 12.59 -13.46 18.81
C ASP A 76 12.74 -11.98 18.44
N VAL A 77 11.60 -11.30 18.38
CA VAL A 77 11.52 -9.87 18.16
C VAL A 77 10.78 -9.33 19.36
N CYS A 78 11.50 -8.69 20.29
CA CYS A 78 10.86 -7.83 21.27
C CYS A 78 10.10 -6.77 20.48
N MET A 79 8.78 -6.92 20.37
CA MET A 79 7.89 -5.78 20.15
C MET A 79 8.29 -4.77 21.21
N ARG A 80 8.95 -3.66 20.82
CA ARG A 80 9.38 -2.63 21.77
C ARG A 80 8.18 -2.30 22.66
N PRO A 81 8.21 -2.58 23.98
CA PRO A 81 7.15 -2.16 24.86
C PRO A 81 7.33 -0.65 25.06
N GLY A 82 6.49 0.16 24.41
CA GLY A 82 6.35 1.59 24.71
C GLY A 82 7.02 2.55 23.74
N HIS A 83 6.20 3.12 22.85
CA HIS A 83 6.29 4.55 22.51
C HIS A 83 4.88 5.15 22.51
N ARG A 84 4.27 5.19 23.70
CA ARG A 84 3.40 6.32 24.07
C ARG A 84 4.29 7.33 24.77
N GLY A 85 4.97 8.15 23.99
CA GLY A 85 5.85 9.20 24.47
C GLY A 85 6.30 10.02 23.29
N ASN A 86 5.92 11.29 23.27
CA ASN A 86 6.44 12.31 22.35
C ASN A 86 7.95 12.43 22.54
N ALA A 87 8.70 11.63 21.78
CA ALA A 87 10.10 11.87 21.51
C ALA A 87 10.25 11.83 19.98
N GLU A 88 10.50 13.00 19.41
CA GLU A 88 10.83 13.21 18.01
C GLU A 88 12.13 12.47 17.68
N HIS A 89 12.00 11.19 17.33
CA HIS A 89 12.97 10.49 16.51
C HIS A 89 12.30 10.27 15.15
N HIS A 90 12.59 11.18 14.23
CA HIS A 90 12.36 10.99 12.81
C HIS A 90 13.24 9.82 12.33
N ASP A 91 12.72 8.60 12.46
CA ASP A 91 13.23 7.46 11.69
C ASP A 91 12.65 7.64 10.27
N ALA A 92 13.54 7.86 9.30
CA ALA A 92 13.16 8.19 7.94
C ALA A 92 12.26 7.11 7.30
N GLY A 93 11.00 7.46 6.99
CA GLY A 93 10.23 6.81 5.93
C GLY A 93 9.55 5.46 6.23
N GLY A 94 8.99 5.24 7.42
CA GLY A 94 8.17 4.05 7.69
C GLY A 94 6.79 4.11 7.03
N CYS A 95 6.34 3.04 6.35
CA CYS A 95 4.96 2.95 5.80
C CYS A 95 3.86 2.91 6.86
N ALA A 96 4.22 2.67 8.13
CA ALA A 96 3.29 2.53 9.24
C ALA A 96 2.50 3.83 9.53
N ASP A 97 3.04 4.98 9.12
CA ASP A 97 2.40 6.29 9.33
C ASP A 97 1.29 6.57 8.30
N THR A 98 1.33 5.91 7.14
CA THR A 98 0.36 6.11 6.06
C THR A 98 -0.82 5.13 6.15
N TRP A 99 -0.57 3.91 6.65
CA TRP A 99 -1.61 2.88 6.71
C TRP A 99 -1.47 1.95 7.91
N GLN A 100 -2.59 1.77 8.62
CA GLN A 100 -2.76 0.68 9.54
C GLN A 100 -3.26 -0.55 8.75
N ALA A 101 -2.42 -1.57 8.62
CA ALA A 101 -2.89 -2.92 8.32
C ALA A 101 -4.04 -3.27 9.28
N ALA A 102 -5.03 -4.06 8.83
CA ALA A 102 -6.21 -4.38 9.62
C ALA A 102 -5.78 -4.78 11.05
N SER A 103 -6.22 -3.97 12.02
CA SER A 103 -5.79 -4.07 13.41
C SER A 103 -5.93 -5.48 13.95
N ALA A 104 -5.01 -5.84 14.84
CA ALA A 104 -5.03 -7.04 15.66
C ALA A 104 -6.47 -7.49 15.98
N VAL A 105 -6.74 -8.77 15.72
CA VAL A 105 -7.99 -9.45 16.09
C VAL A 105 -8.45 -8.93 17.46
N ASP A 106 -9.65 -8.35 17.51
CA ASP A 106 -10.23 -7.76 18.72
C ASP A 106 -10.01 -8.69 19.94
N GLU A 107 -9.54 -8.13 21.05
CA GLU A 107 -9.13 -8.92 22.22
C GLU A 107 -10.25 -9.83 22.74
N ASP A 108 -11.51 -9.40 22.58
CA ASP A 108 -12.67 -10.19 22.96
C ASP A 108 -12.97 -11.32 21.96
N THR A 109 -12.71 -11.08 20.67
CA THR A 109 -12.73 -12.12 19.64
C THR A 109 -11.64 -13.18 19.86
N VAL A 110 -10.45 -12.79 20.34
CA VAL A 110 -9.34 -13.72 20.65
C VAL A 110 -9.65 -14.66 21.81
N LYS A 111 -10.47 -14.25 22.79
CA LYS A 111 -10.80 -15.08 23.96
C LYS A 111 -11.76 -16.23 23.67
N VAL A 112 -12.57 -16.14 22.61
CA VAL A 112 -13.60 -17.13 22.29
C VAL A 112 -13.05 -18.30 21.47
N PHE A 113 -11.98 -18.07 20.71
CA PHE A 113 -11.41 -19.04 19.79
C PHE A 113 -10.04 -19.50 20.24
N GLU A 114 -9.79 -20.81 20.25
CA GLU A 114 -8.45 -21.34 20.47
C GLU A 114 -7.58 -21.13 19.22
N GLN A 115 -8.09 -21.55 18.06
CA GLN A 115 -7.54 -21.20 16.75
C GLN A 115 -8.27 -19.96 16.25
N THR A 116 -7.56 -18.86 16.11
CA THR A 116 -8.08 -17.60 15.55
C THR A 116 -7.98 -17.55 14.03
N GLY A 117 -7.18 -18.44 13.44
CA GLY A 117 -6.90 -18.44 12.01
C GLY A 117 -5.78 -19.41 11.63
N ILE A 118 -5.31 -19.27 10.39
CA ILE A 118 -4.11 -19.94 9.88
C ILE A 118 -3.19 -18.95 9.20
N PHE A 119 -1.88 -19.23 9.23
CA PHE A 119 -0.86 -18.55 8.43
C PHE A 119 -0.32 -19.52 7.39
N LEU A 120 -0.31 -19.14 6.11
CA LEU A 120 -0.06 -20.04 4.99
C LEU A 120 1.08 -19.54 4.11
N LEU A 121 1.81 -20.47 3.50
CA LEU A 121 2.77 -20.22 2.41
C LEU A 121 2.36 -21.05 1.20
N ALA A 122 2.29 -20.43 0.03
CA ALA A 122 2.05 -21.08 -1.25
C ALA A 122 3.08 -20.65 -2.30
N CYS A 123 3.32 -21.46 -3.32
CA CYS A 123 4.08 -21.00 -4.48
C CYS A 123 3.19 -20.24 -5.46
N ARG A 124 3.80 -19.55 -6.42
CA ARG A 124 3.10 -18.88 -7.52
C ARG A 124 2.09 -19.73 -8.30
N HIS A 125 2.25 -21.05 -8.29
CA HIS A 125 1.31 -21.98 -8.96
C HIS A 125 0.10 -22.36 -8.09
N GLY A 126 -0.04 -21.76 -6.91
CA GLY A 126 -1.12 -22.04 -5.97
C GLY A 126 -0.91 -23.24 -5.05
N MET A 127 0.17 -24.01 -5.22
CA MET A 127 0.42 -25.18 -4.37
C MET A 127 0.81 -24.76 -2.96
N ILE A 128 0.24 -25.42 -1.96
CA ILE A 128 0.45 -25.05 -0.55
C ILE A 128 1.74 -25.70 -0.03
N LEU A 129 2.62 -24.90 0.59
CA LEU A 129 3.88 -25.37 1.16
C LEU A 129 3.78 -25.57 2.66
N THR A 130 3.27 -24.61 3.40
CA THR A 130 3.16 -24.73 4.85
C THR A 130 1.92 -24.02 5.34
N CYS A 131 1.41 -24.48 6.47
CA CYS A 131 0.32 -23.87 7.21
C CYS A 131 0.70 -23.87 8.70
N ALA A 132 0.38 -22.80 9.40
CA ALA A 132 0.59 -22.66 10.83
C ALA A 132 -0.72 -22.26 11.49
N GLU A 133 -1.06 -22.92 12.59
CA GLU A 133 -2.24 -22.54 13.38
C GLU A 133 -1.95 -21.23 14.13
N MET A 134 -2.82 -20.23 13.96
CA MET A 134 -2.77 -19.02 14.76
C MET A 134 -3.54 -19.28 16.05
N LEU A 135 -2.84 -19.28 17.19
CA LEU A 135 -3.41 -19.66 18.48
C LEU A 135 -3.62 -18.43 19.35
N ARG A 136 -4.90 -18.12 19.62
CA ARG A 136 -5.31 -16.97 20.44
C ARG A 136 -4.51 -15.70 20.12
N SER A 137 -4.30 -15.42 18.83
CA SER A 137 -3.54 -14.26 18.37
C SER A 137 -3.97 -13.81 16.98
N GLY A 138 -3.67 -12.57 16.62
CA GLY A 138 -3.56 -12.19 15.21
C GLY A 138 -2.27 -12.72 14.59
N GLU A 139 -1.85 -12.09 13.49
CA GLU A 139 -0.64 -12.42 12.74
C GLU A 139 0.61 -11.88 13.44
N LEU A 140 1.08 -12.61 14.44
CA LEU A 140 2.33 -12.30 15.13
C LEU A 140 3.54 -12.65 14.25
N ALA A 141 4.64 -11.90 14.40
CA ALA A 141 5.89 -12.09 13.66
C ALA A 141 6.44 -13.52 13.71
N LYS A 142 6.13 -14.30 14.75
CA LYS A 142 6.56 -15.69 14.87
C LYS A 142 6.10 -16.60 13.71
N TYR A 143 4.95 -16.32 13.10
CA TYR A 143 4.41 -17.15 12.01
C TYR A 143 5.19 -16.99 10.69
N PRO A 144 5.42 -15.77 10.16
CA PRO A 144 6.28 -15.59 9.00
C PRO A 144 7.72 -16.02 9.28
N LEU A 145 8.28 -15.76 10.46
CA LEU A 145 9.65 -16.19 10.81
C LEU A 145 9.81 -17.71 10.79
N ALA A 146 8.89 -18.45 11.43
CA ALA A 146 8.91 -19.91 11.41
C ALA A 146 8.76 -20.48 9.99
N THR A 147 7.89 -19.86 9.19
CA THR A 147 7.63 -20.21 7.79
C THR A 147 8.88 -20.01 6.93
N ILE A 148 9.53 -18.85 7.02
CA ILE A 148 10.78 -18.54 6.31
C ILE A 148 11.91 -19.49 6.75
N ASN A 149 12.07 -19.72 8.05
CA ASN A 149 13.09 -20.64 8.56
C ASN A 149 12.90 -22.06 8.02
N LYS A 150 11.65 -22.55 7.99
CA LYS A 150 11.30 -23.85 7.42
C LYS A 150 11.59 -23.89 5.92
N LEU A 151 11.23 -22.84 5.20
CA LEU A 151 11.45 -22.71 3.76
C LEU A 151 12.94 -22.79 3.41
N ILE A 152 13.79 -21.96 4.03
CA ILE A 152 15.24 -21.96 3.80
C ILE A 152 15.84 -23.34 4.06
N SER A 153 15.39 -24.01 5.13
CA SER A 153 15.92 -25.32 5.52
C SER A 153 15.57 -26.44 4.52
N VAL A 154 14.57 -26.26 3.67
CA VAL A 154 14.10 -27.28 2.73
C VAL A 154 14.43 -26.94 1.28
N HIS A 155 14.34 -25.67 0.89
CA HIS A 155 14.52 -25.22 -0.50
C HIS A 155 15.82 -24.46 -0.74
N GLY A 156 16.54 -24.07 0.31
CA GLY A 156 17.81 -23.35 0.20
C GLY A 156 17.62 -21.87 -0.16
N ASN A 157 18.51 -21.39 -1.04
CA ASN A 157 18.76 -19.96 -1.24
C ASN A 157 17.87 -19.35 -2.33
N ASP A 158 17.95 -18.02 -2.45
CA ASP A 158 17.36 -17.22 -3.53
C ASP A 158 15.84 -17.38 -3.61
N GLN A 159 15.17 -17.22 -2.47
CA GLN A 159 13.71 -17.36 -2.36
C GLN A 159 13.08 -15.96 -2.33
N ALA A 160 12.14 -15.68 -3.24
CA ALA A 160 11.32 -14.47 -3.15
C ALA A 160 9.94 -14.79 -2.56
N ILE A 161 9.53 -14.00 -1.56
CA ILE A 161 8.32 -14.21 -0.79
C ILE A 161 7.50 -12.91 -0.74
N GLY A 162 6.33 -12.93 -1.34
CA GLY A 162 5.35 -11.86 -1.27
C GLY A 162 4.54 -11.91 0.03
N SER A 163 4.24 -10.74 0.59
CA SER A 163 3.37 -10.52 1.75
C SER A 163 2.95 -9.05 1.79
N ASP A 164 1.73 -8.75 2.24
CA ASP A 164 1.21 -7.39 2.43
C ASP A 164 2.16 -6.50 3.24
N ILE A 165 2.87 -7.11 4.18
CA ILE A 165 3.79 -6.44 5.10
C ILE A 165 5.26 -6.67 4.74
N GLY A 166 5.58 -7.04 3.49
CA GLY A 166 6.94 -7.39 3.05
C GLY A 166 8.01 -6.35 3.46
N CYS A 167 7.68 -5.07 3.42
CA CYS A 167 8.59 -3.98 3.82
C CYS A 167 8.91 -3.98 5.33
N SER A 168 7.91 -4.06 6.21
CA SER A 168 8.11 -4.05 7.67
C SER A 168 8.62 -5.41 8.17
N LEU A 169 8.23 -6.48 7.47
CA LEU A 169 8.75 -7.81 7.71
C LEU A 169 10.24 -7.92 7.38
N THR A 170 10.76 -7.13 6.44
CA THR A 170 12.20 -7.07 6.16
C THR A 170 13.00 -6.62 7.38
N ALA A 171 12.55 -5.56 8.06
CA ALA A 171 13.18 -5.10 9.30
C ALA A 171 13.04 -6.14 10.42
N THR A 172 11.86 -6.76 10.53
CA THR A 172 11.57 -7.83 11.51
C THR A 172 12.47 -9.05 11.30
N LEU A 173 12.64 -9.50 10.06
CA LEU A 173 13.47 -10.63 9.68
C LEU A 173 14.95 -10.35 9.97
N ALA A 174 15.44 -9.15 9.63
CA ALA A 174 16.81 -8.74 9.89
C ALA A 174 17.12 -8.68 11.41
N ALA A 175 16.14 -8.31 12.23
CA ALA A 175 16.27 -8.24 13.69
C ALA A 175 16.08 -9.58 14.41
N SER A 176 15.59 -10.61 13.72
CA SER A 176 15.29 -11.94 14.31
C SER A 176 16.54 -12.83 14.45
N SER A 177 16.41 -13.95 15.17
CA SER A 177 17.48 -14.94 15.33
C SER A 177 17.90 -15.58 14.00
N ILE A 178 17.04 -15.55 12.98
CA ILE A 178 17.31 -16.10 11.63
C ILE A 178 17.76 -15.03 10.64
N GLY A 179 17.94 -13.78 11.04
CA GLY A 179 18.40 -12.69 10.16
C GLY A 179 19.66 -13.03 9.37
N PRO A 180 20.75 -13.51 10.00
CA PRO A 180 21.95 -13.95 9.29
C PRO A 180 21.68 -15.08 8.30
N LYS A 181 20.90 -16.09 8.71
CA LYS A 181 20.53 -17.23 7.87
C LYS A 181 19.73 -16.79 6.64
N ALA A 182 18.79 -15.87 6.81
CA ALA A 182 17.98 -15.34 5.71
C ALA A 182 18.81 -14.50 4.75
N LYS A 183 19.78 -13.72 5.27
CA LYS A 183 20.73 -12.96 4.46
C LYS A 183 21.65 -13.87 3.66
N ASP A 184 22.23 -14.90 4.29
CA ASP A 184 23.10 -15.88 3.62
C ASP A 184 22.34 -16.68 2.55
N ALA A 185 21.05 -16.94 2.80
CA ALA A 185 20.15 -17.57 1.86
C ALA A 185 19.58 -16.61 0.79
N ASN A 186 19.95 -15.32 0.80
CA ASN A 186 19.46 -14.31 -0.13
C ASN A 186 17.91 -14.32 -0.26
N VAL A 187 17.21 -14.30 0.88
CA VAL A 187 15.74 -14.20 0.89
C VAL A 187 15.32 -12.79 0.51
N GLN A 188 14.47 -12.68 -0.51
CA GLN A 188 13.88 -11.43 -0.98
C GLN A 188 12.44 -11.34 -0.49
N LEU A 189 12.11 -10.32 0.28
CA LEU A 189 10.73 -10.01 0.65
C LEU A 189 10.15 -8.99 -0.31
N VAL A 190 8.91 -9.22 -0.70
CA VAL A 190 8.18 -8.46 -1.73
C VAL A 190 6.84 -8.04 -1.13
N VAL A 191 6.38 -6.83 -1.44
CA VAL A 191 4.99 -6.43 -1.15
C VAL A 191 4.15 -6.87 -2.35
N ASN A 192 3.02 -7.54 -2.14
CA ASN A 192 2.14 -7.94 -3.25
C ASN A 192 1.60 -6.72 -4.02
N VAL A 193 1.18 -6.92 -5.27
CA VAL A 193 0.83 -5.82 -6.17
C VAL A 193 -0.35 -5.00 -5.64
N PHE A 194 -1.37 -5.65 -5.07
CA PHE A 194 -2.57 -4.95 -4.61
C PHE A 194 -2.25 -4.00 -3.45
N HIS A 195 -1.46 -4.45 -2.48
CA HIS A 195 -1.10 -3.60 -1.33
C HIS A 195 0.04 -2.66 -1.66
N GLY A 196 0.92 -3.02 -2.60
CA GLY A 196 2.10 -2.24 -2.92
C GLY A 196 1.78 -0.80 -3.33
N HIS A 197 0.68 -0.56 -4.06
CA HIS A 197 0.22 0.78 -4.41
C HIS A 197 -0.25 1.61 -3.20
N ALA A 198 -0.70 0.97 -2.11
CA ALA A 198 -0.99 1.68 -0.88
C ALA A 198 0.29 2.20 -0.20
N HIS A 199 1.44 1.60 -0.45
CA HIS A 199 2.67 2.04 0.22
C HIS A 199 3.20 3.33 -0.41
N ASN A 200 3.92 4.12 0.39
CA ASN A 200 4.59 5.32 -0.10
C ASN A 200 5.55 5.00 -1.26
N ARG A 201 5.83 6.00 -2.11
CA ARG A 201 6.63 5.82 -3.33
C ARG A 201 8.00 5.19 -3.07
N MET A 202 8.69 5.58 -2.01
CA MET A 202 10.00 4.99 -1.64
C MET A 202 9.89 3.48 -1.34
N CYS A 203 8.82 3.06 -0.68
CA CYS A 203 8.56 1.65 -0.42
C CYS A 203 8.18 0.91 -1.70
N GLN A 204 7.37 1.51 -2.58
CA GLN A 204 7.07 0.93 -3.88
C GLN A 204 8.35 0.62 -4.66
N LEU A 205 9.24 1.60 -4.81
CA LEU A 205 10.51 1.45 -5.53
C LEU A 205 11.41 0.35 -4.97
N ARG A 206 11.30 0.05 -3.66
CA ARG A 206 12.12 -0.98 -2.99
C ARG A 206 11.51 -2.37 -2.96
N TYR A 207 10.19 -2.47 -2.88
CA TYR A 207 9.51 -3.73 -2.54
C TYR A 207 8.38 -4.13 -3.48
N HIS A 208 7.91 -3.24 -4.36
CA HIS A 208 6.83 -3.56 -5.28
C HIS A 208 7.34 -4.49 -6.39
N PRO A 209 6.58 -5.51 -6.83
CA PRO A 209 7.07 -6.53 -7.77
C PRO A 209 7.52 -5.93 -9.09
N LEU A 210 6.83 -4.89 -9.57
CA LEU A 210 7.14 -4.16 -10.80
C LEU A 210 8.59 -3.66 -10.86
N TYR A 211 9.16 -3.24 -9.73
CA TYR A 211 10.50 -2.66 -9.65
C TYR A 211 11.56 -3.68 -9.23
N LEU A 212 11.17 -4.94 -9.01
CA LEU A 212 12.06 -6.00 -8.55
C LEU A 212 12.38 -6.97 -9.68
N PRO A 213 13.66 -7.11 -10.06
CA PRO A 213 14.07 -8.09 -11.04
C PRO A 213 13.66 -9.51 -10.65
N GLY A 214 13.16 -10.28 -11.64
CA GLY A 214 12.85 -11.71 -11.49
C GLY A 214 11.44 -12.04 -10.97
N THR A 215 10.63 -11.05 -10.60
CA THR A 215 9.21 -11.24 -10.22
C THR A 215 8.31 -11.45 -11.47
N GLY A 216 8.61 -10.75 -12.57
CA GLY A 216 7.86 -10.83 -13.81
C GLY A 216 6.40 -10.40 -13.64
N LEU A 217 5.47 -11.23 -14.13
CA LEU A 217 4.01 -10.98 -14.05
C LEU A 217 3.39 -11.43 -12.71
N GLU A 218 4.19 -11.79 -11.72
CA GLU A 218 3.68 -12.31 -10.46
C GLU A 218 3.08 -11.21 -9.58
N ASP A 219 1.81 -11.37 -9.20
CA ASP A 219 1.12 -10.44 -8.32
C ASP A 219 1.31 -10.71 -6.83
N PHE A 220 1.74 -11.93 -6.49
CA PHE A 220 1.87 -12.46 -5.13
C PHE A 220 0.55 -12.55 -4.34
N GLU A 221 -0.61 -12.48 -5.00
CA GLU A 221 -1.94 -12.59 -4.37
C GLU A 221 -2.43 -14.04 -4.22
N THR A 222 -1.49 -15.00 -4.24
CA THR A 222 -1.85 -16.42 -4.24
C THR A 222 -2.53 -16.84 -2.94
N CYS A 223 -2.14 -16.27 -1.79
CA CYS A 223 -2.75 -16.58 -0.50
C CYS A 223 -4.23 -16.21 -0.48
N GLU A 224 -4.61 -15.04 -0.99
CA GLU A 224 -6.02 -14.61 -1.07
C GLU A 224 -6.89 -15.58 -1.87
N ARG A 225 -6.36 -16.14 -2.96
CA ARG A 225 -7.07 -17.16 -3.76
C ARG A 225 -7.29 -18.45 -2.97
N VAL A 226 -6.27 -18.90 -2.24
CA VAL A 226 -6.36 -20.07 -1.35
C VAL A 226 -7.34 -19.81 -0.20
N PHE A 227 -7.32 -18.60 0.34
CA PHE A 227 -8.19 -18.14 1.41
C PHE A 227 -9.65 -18.08 0.98
N SER A 228 -9.94 -17.48 -0.16
CA SER A 228 -11.29 -17.46 -0.73
C SER A 228 -11.89 -18.88 -0.83
N SER A 229 -11.13 -19.84 -1.35
CA SER A 229 -11.59 -21.23 -1.46
C SER A 229 -11.76 -21.93 -0.10
N SER A 230 -10.82 -21.73 0.82
CA SER A 230 -10.83 -22.38 2.13
C SER A 230 -11.93 -21.88 3.07
N ASN A 231 -12.61 -20.77 2.76
CA ASN A 231 -13.80 -20.32 3.48
C ASN A 231 -14.89 -21.40 3.55
N ALA A 232 -14.97 -22.29 2.56
CA ALA A 232 -15.90 -23.42 2.56
C ALA A 232 -15.71 -24.36 3.78
N THR A 233 -14.52 -24.37 4.40
CA THR A 233 -14.24 -25.20 5.58
C THR A 233 -14.68 -24.57 6.89
N ALA A 234 -14.92 -23.25 6.94
CA ALA A 234 -15.13 -22.51 8.18
C ALA A 234 -16.29 -23.05 9.04
N VAL A 235 -17.41 -23.39 8.40
CA VAL A 235 -18.59 -23.95 9.08
C VAL A 235 -18.33 -25.35 9.65
N LEU A 236 -17.48 -26.14 9.00
CA LEU A 236 -17.14 -27.50 9.44
C LEU A 236 -16.20 -27.49 10.63
N ILE A 237 -15.28 -26.53 10.68
CA ILE A 237 -14.17 -26.53 11.64
C ILE A 237 -14.47 -25.70 12.91
N CYS A 238 -15.39 -24.75 12.87
CA CYS A 238 -15.67 -23.82 13.98
C CYS A 238 -15.96 -24.53 15.32
N HIS A 239 -16.74 -25.61 15.28
CA HIS A 239 -17.15 -26.38 16.44
C HIS A 239 -16.53 -27.79 16.49
N ALA A 240 -15.54 -28.05 15.65
CA ALA A 240 -14.87 -29.34 15.58
C ALA A 240 -13.87 -29.55 16.73
N SER A 241 -13.54 -30.81 17.04
CA SER A 241 -12.33 -31.11 17.81
C SER A 241 -11.09 -30.65 17.05
N HIS A 242 -9.95 -30.52 17.74
CA HIS A 242 -8.69 -30.17 17.09
C HIS A 242 -8.30 -31.18 16.00
N PHE A 243 -8.51 -32.47 16.26
CA PHE A 243 -8.33 -33.54 15.27
C PHE A 243 -9.09 -33.24 13.98
N HIS A 244 -10.40 -32.98 14.07
CA HIS A 244 -11.26 -32.74 12.91
C HIS A 244 -10.97 -31.37 12.25
N TYR A 245 -10.58 -30.36 13.03
CA TYR A 245 -10.12 -29.06 12.50
C TYR A 245 -8.96 -29.26 11.51
N VAL A 246 -7.89 -29.94 11.94
CA VAL A 246 -6.73 -30.20 11.08
C VAL A 246 -7.08 -31.17 9.95
N GLN A 247 -7.95 -32.17 10.21
CA GLN A 247 -8.40 -33.13 9.21
C GLN A 247 -9.12 -32.44 8.04
N TYR A 248 -10.08 -31.57 8.31
CA TYR A 248 -10.84 -30.87 7.27
C TYR A 248 -9.96 -29.89 6.48
N LEU A 249 -9.06 -29.16 7.15
CA LEU A 249 -8.09 -28.30 6.46
C LEU A 249 -7.19 -29.11 5.53
N LYS A 250 -6.64 -30.24 6.00
CA LYS A 250 -5.81 -31.13 5.17
C LYS A 250 -6.59 -31.69 3.99
N LEU A 251 -7.83 -32.13 4.18
CA LEU A 251 -8.67 -32.65 3.10
C LEU A 251 -8.91 -31.58 2.03
N HIS A 252 -9.21 -30.35 2.44
CA HIS A 252 -9.39 -29.24 1.53
C HIS A 252 -8.09 -28.91 0.77
N PHE A 253 -6.95 -28.79 1.46
CA PHE A 253 -5.67 -28.47 0.84
C PHE A 253 -5.14 -29.57 -0.07
N ASN A 254 -5.36 -30.84 0.26
CA ASN A 254 -5.08 -31.95 -0.65
C ASN A 254 -5.86 -31.82 -1.96
N GLN A 255 -7.15 -31.52 -1.88
CA GLN A 255 -7.98 -31.35 -3.07
C GLN A 255 -7.58 -30.10 -3.86
N TRP A 256 -7.26 -29.00 -3.17
CA TRP A 256 -6.75 -27.78 -3.77
C TRP A 256 -5.45 -28.04 -4.55
N ASP A 257 -4.45 -28.66 -3.93
CA ASP A 257 -3.18 -28.99 -4.57
C ASP A 257 -3.41 -29.94 -5.77
N ALA A 258 -4.32 -30.91 -5.67
CA ALA A 258 -4.66 -31.79 -6.78
C ALA A 258 -5.28 -31.03 -7.96
N ASN A 259 -6.16 -30.06 -7.68
CA ASN A 259 -6.73 -29.20 -8.72
C ASN A 259 -5.67 -28.31 -9.36
N LYS A 260 -4.80 -27.69 -8.55
CA LYS A 260 -3.69 -26.87 -9.05
C LYS A 260 -2.67 -27.68 -9.83
N TYR A 261 -2.48 -28.95 -9.48
CA TYR A 261 -1.66 -29.87 -10.26
C TYR A 261 -2.25 -30.09 -11.65
N ALA A 262 -3.56 -30.35 -11.72
CA ALA A 262 -4.25 -30.58 -12.98
C ALA A 262 -4.28 -29.32 -13.88
N GLU A 263 -4.32 -28.13 -13.27
CA GLU A 263 -4.34 -26.83 -13.97
C GLU A 263 -2.93 -26.33 -14.37
N LEU A 264 -1.86 -26.95 -13.87
CA LEU A 264 -0.50 -26.41 -13.93
C LEU A 264 -0.02 -26.13 -15.36
N SER A 265 -0.26 -27.04 -16.30
CA SER A 265 0.17 -26.87 -17.70
C SER A 265 -0.57 -25.71 -18.37
N CYS A 266 -1.88 -25.59 -18.17
CA CYS A 266 -2.68 -24.49 -18.68
C CYS A 266 -2.24 -23.16 -18.07
N PHE A 267 -1.98 -23.13 -16.76
CA PHE A 267 -1.45 -21.95 -16.08
C PHE A 267 -0.13 -21.48 -16.71
N LEU A 268 0.83 -22.39 -16.89
CA LEU A 268 2.13 -22.06 -17.47
C LEU A 268 2.00 -21.58 -18.93
N PHE A 269 1.20 -22.27 -19.74
CA PHE A 269 0.99 -21.92 -21.14
C PHE A 269 0.34 -20.54 -21.30
N ASN A 270 -0.70 -20.25 -20.51
CA ASN A 270 -1.41 -18.98 -20.57
C ASN A 270 -0.51 -17.81 -20.13
N ASN A 271 0.26 -17.98 -19.05
CA ASN A 271 1.23 -16.99 -18.60
C ASN A 271 2.33 -16.74 -19.63
N TYR A 272 2.82 -17.79 -20.29
CA TYR A 272 3.78 -17.64 -21.38
C TYR A 272 3.21 -16.85 -22.56
N GLN A 273 1.98 -17.17 -23.00
CA GLN A 273 1.32 -16.40 -24.05
C GLN A 273 1.04 -14.95 -23.64
N GLN A 274 0.72 -14.71 -22.38
CA GLN A 274 0.55 -13.36 -21.84
C GLN A 274 1.87 -12.58 -21.89
N ALA A 275 2.97 -13.17 -21.42
CA ALA A 275 4.28 -12.55 -21.45
C ALA A 275 4.72 -12.21 -22.88
N LEU A 276 4.56 -13.12 -23.84
CA LEU A 276 4.87 -12.86 -25.25
C LEU A 276 4.05 -11.70 -25.83
N ARG A 277 2.75 -11.62 -25.48
CA ARG A 277 1.88 -10.53 -25.93
C ARG A 277 2.32 -9.18 -25.36
N ILE A 278 2.60 -9.14 -24.05
CA ILE A 278 3.07 -7.92 -23.37
C ILE A 278 4.39 -7.46 -23.97
N ILE A 279 5.37 -8.36 -24.16
CA ILE A 279 6.64 -8.03 -24.78
C ILE A 279 6.41 -7.49 -26.20
N SER A 280 5.60 -8.18 -27.01
CA SER A 280 5.35 -7.77 -28.38
C SER A 280 4.65 -6.41 -28.48
N ALA A 281 3.69 -6.12 -27.60
CA ALA A 281 2.97 -4.85 -27.60
C ALA A 281 3.88 -3.72 -27.08
N ASN A 282 4.44 -3.88 -25.89
CA ASN A 282 5.21 -2.84 -25.22
C ASN A 282 6.53 -2.54 -25.94
N THR A 283 7.13 -3.49 -26.66
CA THR A 283 8.32 -3.21 -27.47
C THR A 283 8.02 -2.19 -28.57
N VAL A 284 6.85 -2.29 -29.21
CA VAL A 284 6.43 -1.33 -30.24
C VAL A 284 6.24 0.06 -29.65
N ASP A 285 5.60 0.14 -28.48
CA ASP A 285 5.37 1.41 -27.79
C ASP A 285 6.69 2.02 -27.28
N LEU A 286 7.61 1.20 -26.76
CA LEU A 286 8.94 1.64 -26.32
C LEU A 286 9.78 2.13 -27.49
N ASP A 287 9.73 1.46 -28.65
CA ASP A 287 10.46 1.90 -29.84
C ASP A 287 9.88 3.20 -30.40
N ALA A 288 8.55 3.37 -30.38
CA ALA A 288 7.90 4.62 -30.73
C ALA A 288 8.31 5.76 -29.77
N TYR A 289 8.38 5.49 -28.47
CA TYR A 289 8.84 6.45 -27.46
C TYR A 289 10.32 6.84 -27.68
N ARG A 290 11.19 5.87 -27.97
CA ARG A 290 12.60 6.12 -28.32
C ARG A 290 12.76 6.98 -29.56
N MET A 291 11.88 6.82 -30.56
CA MET A 291 11.90 7.65 -31.77
C MET A 291 11.50 9.10 -31.50
N LEU A 292 10.63 9.35 -30.50
CA LEU A 292 10.25 10.71 -30.10
C LEU A 292 11.36 11.42 -29.30
N HIS A 293 12.22 10.66 -28.63
CA HIS A 293 13.28 11.17 -27.75
C HIS A 293 14.69 10.69 -28.18
N PRO A 294 15.15 10.97 -29.42
CA PRO A 294 16.36 10.37 -29.98
C PRO A 294 17.67 10.85 -29.34
N ASN A 295 17.64 11.95 -28.60
CA ASN A 295 18.81 12.54 -27.95
C ASN A 295 18.84 12.29 -26.43
N GLU A 296 17.83 11.60 -25.88
CA GLU A 296 17.74 11.29 -24.45
C GLU A 296 18.32 9.91 -24.16
N ASN A 297 19.07 9.79 -23.07
CA ASN A 297 19.54 8.49 -22.61
C ASN A 297 18.42 7.81 -21.80
N LEU A 298 17.62 7.01 -22.50
CA LEU A 298 16.48 6.29 -21.92
C LEU A 298 16.92 5.03 -21.19
N ASP A 299 17.39 5.20 -19.94
CA ASP A 299 17.78 4.11 -19.03
C ASP A 299 16.73 3.94 -17.93
N PHE A 300 15.65 3.24 -18.26
CA PHE A 300 14.55 2.99 -17.33
C PHE A 300 14.98 2.25 -16.06
N GLU A 301 16.04 1.43 -16.12
CA GLU A 301 16.54 0.71 -14.96
C GLU A 301 17.26 1.65 -14.00
N SER A 302 18.06 2.59 -14.51
CA SER A 302 18.72 3.60 -13.67
C SER A 302 17.72 4.57 -13.04
N TRP A 303 16.63 4.91 -13.75
CA TRP A 303 15.63 5.86 -13.26
C TRP A 303 14.99 5.43 -11.95
N VAL A 304 14.77 4.13 -11.74
CA VAL A 304 14.24 3.60 -10.46
C VAL A 304 15.20 3.89 -9.31
N ALA A 305 16.51 3.69 -9.54
CA ALA A 305 17.54 3.97 -8.54
C ALA A 305 17.76 5.47 -8.32
N GLU A 306 17.70 6.27 -9.38
CA GLU A 306 17.79 7.73 -9.34
C GLU A 306 16.61 8.34 -8.60
N GLU A 307 15.38 7.91 -8.88
CA GLU A 307 14.17 8.34 -8.19
C GLU A 307 14.25 7.98 -6.70
N LEU A 308 14.66 6.76 -6.38
CA LEU A 308 14.82 6.33 -4.99
C LEU A 308 15.90 7.14 -4.26
N ALA A 309 17.02 7.46 -4.92
CA ALA A 309 18.09 8.28 -4.35
C ALA A 309 17.64 9.74 -4.15
N TYR A 310 16.89 10.28 -5.12
CA TYR A 310 16.28 11.61 -5.04
C TYR A 310 15.33 11.70 -3.84
N LEU A 311 14.38 10.76 -3.71
CA LEU A 311 13.41 10.75 -2.61
C LEU A 311 14.07 10.56 -1.23
N GLN A 312 15.22 9.88 -1.15
CA GLN A 312 15.99 9.77 0.09
C GLN A 312 16.74 11.05 0.44
N ALA A 313 17.19 11.80 -0.57
CA ALA A 313 17.93 13.04 -0.38
C ALA A 313 17.00 14.24 -0.08
N VAL A 314 15.79 14.22 -0.66
CA VAL A 314 14.78 15.26 -0.47
C VAL A 314 13.95 14.93 0.77
N GLU A 315 14.43 15.35 1.95
CA GLU A 315 13.66 15.26 3.20
C GLU A 315 12.38 16.12 3.17
N SER A 316 12.37 17.20 2.38
CA SER A 316 11.22 18.08 2.15
C SER A 316 11.39 18.87 0.84
N GLU A 317 10.28 19.29 0.23
CA GLU A 317 10.28 20.27 -0.87
C GLU A 317 11.25 21.43 -0.56
N PRO A 318 12.10 21.86 -1.50
CA PRO A 318 13.06 22.93 -1.22
C PRO A 318 12.31 24.14 -0.66
N LYS A 319 12.70 24.60 0.53
CA LYS A 319 12.00 25.70 1.24
C LYS A 319 11.84 26.96 0.38
N GLN A 320 12.76 27.19 -0.55
CA GLN A 320 12.71 28.30 -1.50
C GLN A 320 11.58 28.16 -2.52
N ASP A 321 11.28 26.94 -2.99
CA ASP A 321 10.22 26.70 -3.96
C ASP A 321 8.85 26.78 -3.26
N ALA A 322 8.73 26.25 -2.04
CA ALA A 322 7.52 26.40 -1.23
C ALA A 322 7.17 27.86 -0.93
N LEU A 323 8.15 28.68 -0.53
CA LEU A 323 7.93 30.11 -0.23
C LEU A 323 7.53 30.90 -1.49
N ARG A 324 8.12 30.59 -2.65
CA ARG A 324 7.77 31.19 -3.94
C ARG A 324 6.38 30.79 -4.42
N VAL A 325 5.98 29.54 -4.22
CA VAL A 325 4.60 29.07 -4.48
C VAL A 325 3.61 29.86 -3.64
N THR A 326 3.85 29.94 -2.32
CA THR A 326 3.00 30.72 -1.40
C THR A 326 2.92 32.18 -1.83
N TYR A 327 4.04 32.78 -2.26
CA TYR A 327 4.04 34.15 -2.75
C TYR A 327 3.14 34.35 -3.98
N VAL A 328 3.20 33.46 -4.98
CA VAL A 328 2.33 33.53 -6.16
C VAL A 328 0.85 33.33 -5.79
N GLU A 329 0.53 32.38 -4.92
CA GLU A 329 -0.85 32.16 -4.45
C GLU A 329 -1.41 33.38 -3.70
N GLU A 330 -0.60 34.00 -2.84
CA GLU A 330 -1.01 35.20 -2.09
C GLU A 330 -1.13 36.43 -3.00
N LEU A 331 -0.34 36.53 -4.09
CA LEU A 331 -0.49 37.54 -5.15
C LEU A 331 -1.79 37.35 -5.95
N GLU A 332 -2.14 36.11 -6.33
CA GLU A 332 -3.44 35.83 -6.97
C GLU A 332 -4.61 36.21 -6.07
N TRP A 333 -4.50 35.90 -4.77
CA TRP A 333 -5.53 36.27 -3.80
C TRP A 333 -5.62 37.80 -3.61
N LEU A 334 -4.48 38.50 -3.57
CA LEU A 334 -4.44 39.95 -3.52
C LEU A 334 -5.12 40.56 -4.75
N ALA A 335 -4.85 40.06 -5.95
CA ALA A 335 -5.47 40.51 -7.19
C ALA A 335 -6.99 40.24 -7.21
N LYS A 336 -7.45 39.10 -6.68
CA LYS A 336 -8.89 38.80 -6.50
C LYS A 336 -9.56 39.81 -5.56
N LEU A 337 -8.93 40.12 -4.44
CA LEU A 337 -9.44 41.11 -3.48
C LEU A 337 -9.43 42.53 -4.05
N GLU A 338 -8.41 42.90 -4.82
CA GLU A 338 -8.31 44.19 -5.50
C GLU A 338 -9.43 44.37 -6.53
N ASN A 339 -9.64 43.37 -7.39
CA ASN A 339 -10.71 43.38 -8.37
C ASN A 339 -12.10 43.46 -7.70
N ALA A 340 -12.32 42.68 -6.63
CA ALA A 340 -13.56 42.73 -5.86
C ALA A 340 -13.79 44.11 -5.22
N LEU A 341 -12.73 44.75 -4.71
CA LEU A 341 -12.80 46.09 -4.14
C LEU A 341 -13.10 47.13 -5.23
N ARG A 342 -12.46 47.04 -6.40
CA ARG A 342 -12.69 47.93 -7.54
C ARG A 342 -14.12 47.81 -8.07
N SER A 343 -14.63 46.60 -8.29
CA SER A 343 -16.03 46.38 -8.67
C SER A 343 -17.02 46.95 -7.63
N SER A 344 -16.70 46.86 -6.33
CA SER A 344 -17.53 47.44 -5.27
C SER A 344 -17.49 48.98 -5.18
N GLN A 345 -16.47 49.61 -5.77
CA GLN A 345 -16.36 51.06 -5.89
C GLN A 345 -17.19 51.57 -7.07
N ASP A 346 -17.22 50.83 -8.17
CA ASP A 346 -18.00 51.17 -9.37
C ASP A 346 -19.52 51.01 -9.17
N ASP A 347 -19.96 50.03 -8.36
CA ASP A 347 -21.38 49.79 -8.07
C ASP A 347 -22.00 50.77 -7.06
N ASN A 348 -21.21 51.65 -6.43
CA ASN A 348 -21.63 52.38 -5.23
C ASN A 348 -22.10 53.82 -5.47
N PHE A 349 -22.81 54.07 -6.57
CA PHE A 349 -23.65 55.26 -6.66
C PHE A 349 -24.97 54.96 -5.92
N LEU A 350 -25.02 55.20 -4.60
CA LEU A 350 -26.24 55.12 -3.81
C LEU A 350 -27.27 56.11 -4.38
N LEU A 351 -28.14 55.64 -5.28
CA LEU A 351 -29.28 56.39 -5.79
C LEU A 351 -30.35 56.44 -4.72
N TYR A 352 -30.24 57.41 -3.82
CA TYR A 352 -31.34 57.74 -2.92
C TYR A 352 -32.51 58.28 -3.76
N ASN A 353 -33.65 57.60 -3.69
CA ASN A 353 -34.90 58.03 -4.31
C ASN A 353 -35.82 58.70 -3.27
N GLN A 354 -36.96 59.24 -3.71
CA GLN A 354 -37.86 59.98 -2.82
C GLN A 354 -38.42 59.14 -1.65
N SER A 355 -38.51 57.81 -1.79
CA SER A 355 -38.90 56.88 -0.72
C SER A 355 -37.78 56.55 0.28
N SER A 356 -36.54 56.97 0.00
CA SER A 356 -35.39 56.86 0.91
C SER A 356 -35.41 57.91 2.03
N PHE A 357 -36.31 58.90 1.97
CA PHE A 357 -36.41 60.02 2.91
C PHE A 357 -37.78 60.04 3.61
N THR A 358 -37.77 60.27 4.92
CA THR A 358 -38.98 60.51 5.71
C THR A 358 -39.24 62.02 5.81
N PRO A 359 -40.46 62.50 5.50
CA PRO A 359 -40.78 63.92 5.57
C PRO A 359 -40.48 64.50 6.96
N GLY A 360 -39.70 65.60 7.00
CA GLY A 360 -39.35 66.31 8.23
C GLY A 360 -38.27 65.67 9.12
N SER A 361 -37.73 64.49 8.78
CA SER A 361 -36.77 63.74 9.61
C SER A 361 -35.51 63.25 8.88
N GLY A 362 -35.39 63.49 7.57
CA GLY A 362 -34.19 63.13 6.80
C GLY A 362 -34.24 61.72 6.22
N LEU A 363 -33.10 61.02 6.16
CA LEU A 363 -33.02 59.65 5.62
C LEU A 363 -33.82 58.65 6.47
N SER A 364 -34.56 57.75 5.82
CA SER A 364 -35.34 56.72 6.52
C SER A 364 -34.42 55.79 7.33
N HIS A 365 -34.92 55.22 8.43
CA HIS A 365 -34.14 54.30 9.27
C HIS A 365 -33.62 53.08 8.48
N MET A 366 -34.41 52.58 7.54
CA MET A 366 -34.03 51.46 6.66
C MET A 366 -32.93 51.86 5.68
N ALA A 367 -33.04 53.03 5.04
CA ALA A 367 -32.01 53.53 4.13
C ALA A 367 -30.71 53.87 4.90
N SER A 368 -30.80 54.45 6.09
CA SER A 368 -29.66 54.69 6.98
C SER A 368 -29.00 53.39 7.47
N ALA A 369 -29.77 52.35 7.79
CA ALA A 369 -29.25 51.03 8.13
C ALA A 369 -28.53 50.37 6.94
N ALA A 370 -29.11 50.43 5.74
CA ALA A 370 -28.51 49.92 4.51
C ALA A 370 -27.18 50.64 4.18
N THR A 371 -27.13 51.98 4.27
CA THR A 371 -25.89 52.75 4.08
C THR A 371 -24.82 52.36 5.09
N ARG A 372 -25.18 52.17 6.37
CA ARG A 372 -24.25 51.70 7.42
C ARG A 372 -23.73 50.28 7.14
N GLN A 373 -24.59 49.39 6.65
CA GLN A 373 -24.22 48.01 6.30
C GLN A 373 -23.27 47.97 5.10
N SER A 374 -23.56 48.72 4.03
CA SER A 374 -22.66 48.83 2.86
C SER A 374 -21.32 49.46 3.24
N HIS A 375 -21.32 50.50 4.08
CA HIS A 375 -20.09 51.09 4.60
C HIS A 375 -19.29 50.10 5.44
N ALA A 376 -19.94 49.35 6.33
CA ALA A 376 -19.30 48.32 7.15
C ALA A 376 -18.69 47.19 6.30
N ALA A 377 -19.40 46.74 5.26
CA ALA A 377 -18.91 45.75 4.31
C ALA A 377 -17.68 46.24 3.54
N ARG A 378 -17.69 47.51 3.09
CA ARG A 378 -16.53 48.16 2.45
C ARG A 378 -15.32 48.23 3.38
N CYS A 379 -15.52 48.70 4.61
CA CYS A 379 -14.45 48.73 5.62
C CYS A 379 -13.93 47.33 5.98
N ALA A 380 -14.76 46.29 5.90
CA ALA A 380 -14.32 44.91 6.06
C ALA A 380 -13.49 44.43 4.86
N ALA A 381 -13.92 44.73 3.63
CA ALA A 381 -13.18 44.40 2.41
C ALA A 381 -11.81 45.11 2.36
N GLU A 382 -11.75 46.40 2.68
CA GLU A 382 -10.48 47.15 2.76
C GLU A 382 -9.53 46.59 3.82
N ARG A 383 -10.06 46.14 4.97
CA ARG A 383 -9.23 45.51 6.01
C ARG A 383 -8.66 44.18 5.54
N ARG A 384 -9.46 43.36 4.84
CA ARG A 384 -8.99 42.10 4.24
C ARG A 384 -7.91 42.36 3.19
N PHE A 385 -8.12 43.34 2.30
CA PHE A 385 -7.13 43.72 1.29
C PHE A 385 -5.81 44.20 1.92
N ARG A 386 -5.87 45.08 2.93
CA ARG A 386 -4.66 45.53 3.66
C ARG A 386 -3.93 44.37 4.32
N SER A 387 -4.65 43.56 5.08
CA SER A 387 -4.05 42.38 5.74
C SER A 387 -3.42 41.42 4.74
N GLN A 388 -4.02 41.25 3.56
CA GLN A 388 -3.45 40.41 2.51
C GLN A 388 -2.19 41.04 1.90
N ARG A 389 -2.21 42.35 1.68
CA ARG A 389 -1.06 43.08 1.17
C ARG A 389 0.12 43.01 2.14
N ASP A 390 -0.13 43.16 3.44
CA ASP A 390 0.89 43.05 4.48
C ASP A 390 1.57 41.66 4.45
N LYS A 391 0.81 40.58 4.21
CA LYS A 391 1.39 39.23 4.04
C LYS A 391 2.26 39.12 2.79
N VAL A 392 1.83 39.72 1.67
CA VAL A 392 2.60 39.72 0.42
C VAL A 392 3.92 40.48 0.63
N GLU A 393 3.88 41.61 1.33
CA GLU A 393 5.07 42.39 1.70
C GLU A 393 6.01 41.59 2.62
N ASP A 394 5.48 40.89 3.63
CA ASP A 394 6.27 39.99 4.50
C ASP A 394 6.96 38.85 3.71
N LEU A 395 6.31 38.35 2.65
CA LEU A 395 6.88 37.32 1.76
C LEU A 395 7.93 37.91 0.81
N GLU A 396 7.72 39.13 0.31
CA GLU A 396 8.69 39.88 -0.50
C GLU A 396 9.98 40.10 0.27
N ASP A 397 9.89 40.50 1.55
CA ASP A 397 11.05 40.68 2.44
C ASP A 397 11.81 39.36 2.66
N GLN A 398 11.10 38.25 2.85
CA GLN A 398 11.71 36.92 3.03
C GLN A 398 12.38 36.41 1.75
N LEU A 399 11.83 36.75 0.58
CA LEU A 399 12.37 36.37 -0.73
C LEU A 399 13.44 37.35 -1.26
N GLY A 400 13.63 38.50 -0.59
CA GLY A 400 14.54 39.55 -1.03
C GLY A 400 14.08 40.25 -2.31
N ILE A 401 12.76 40.35 -2.52
CA ILE A 401 12.15 41.04 -3.66
C ILE A 401 11.95 42.51 -3.27
N GLU A 402 12.60 43.42 -4.01
CA GLU A 402 12.40 44.85 -3.81
C GLU A 402 10.94 45.25 -4.09
N PRO A 403 10.35 46.22 -3.35
CA PRO A 403 8.95 46.64 -3.55
C PRO A 403 8.61 47.10 -4.98
N THR A 404 9.61 47.58 -5.74
CA THR A 404 9.48 47.98 -7.14
C THR A 404 9.54 46.82 -8.13
N ALA A 405 9.90 45.62 -7.67
CA ALA A 405 10.11 44.40 -8.45
C ALA A 405 9.05 43.33 -8.14
N ARG A 406 7.90 43.71 -7.56
CA ARG A 406 6.77 42.83 -7.31
C ARG A 406 6.42 42.03 -8.55
N TRP A 407 6.19 40.73 -8.38
CA TRP A 407 5.85 39.85 -9.49
C TRP A 407 4.45 40.17 -10.02
N THR A 408 4.32 40.14 -11.35
CA THR A 408 3.06 40.38 -12.06
C THR A 408 2.88 39.27 -13.09
N PRO A 409 1.68 39.09 -13.67
CA PRO A 409 1.44 38.05 -14.67
C PRO A 409 2.34 38.13 -15.92
N GLU A 410 2.99 39.27 -16.15
CA GLU A 410 3.93 39.50 -17.24
C GLU A 410 5.37 39.07 -16.90
N HIS A 411 5.69 38.86 -15.62
CA HIS A 411 7.02 38.44 -15.18
C HIS A 411 7.21 36.93 -15.36
N ARG A 412 8.39 36.53 -15.85
CA ARG A 412 8.70 35.12 -16.15
C ARG A 412 8.65 34.24 -14.90
N GLU A 413 9.18 34.75 -13.80
CA GLU A 413 9.23 34.08 -12.51
C GLU A 413 7.83 33.80 -11.94
N TYR A 414 6.89 34.71 -12.17
CA TYR A 414 5.48 34.52 -11.80
C TYR A 414 4.87 33.36 -12.60
N VAL A 415 5.07 33.36 -13.92
CA VAL A 415 4.51 32.34 -14.81
C VAL A 415 5.09 30.96 -14.49
N GLU A 416 6.42 30.86 -14.34
CA GLU A 416 7.11 29.60 -14.01
C GLU A 416 6.62 29.02 -12.67
N MET A 417 6.48 29.86 -11.64
CA MET A 417 6.01 29.40 -10.32
C MET A 417 4.50 29.10 -10.28
N LEU A 418 3.71 29.80 -11.08
CA LEU A 418 2.28 29.50 -11.24
C LEU A 418 2.09 28.14 -11.92
N GLU A 419 2.81 27.87 -13.01
CA GLU A 419 2.80 26.57 -13.68
C GLU A 419 3.26 25.46 -12.74
N TYR A 420 4.34 25.68 -11.98
CA TYR A 420 4.81 24.75 -10.96
C TYR A 420 3.76 24.48 -9.88
N SER A 421 3.11 25.51 -9.34
CA SER A 421 2.04 25.35 -8.34
C SER A 421 0.86 24.56 -8.89
N GLN A 422 0.41 24.87 -10.11
CA GLN A 422 -0.68 24.14 -10.76
C GLN A 422 -0.31 22.67 -11.00
N GLN A 423 0.93 22.39 -11.40
CA GLN A 423 1.42 21.03 -11.56
C GLN A 423 1.46 20.29 -10.22
N CYS A 424 1.93 20.94 -9.15
CA CYS A 424 1.91 20.36 -7.81
C CYS A 424 0.49 20.06 -7.32
N GLN A 425 -0.46 20.99 -7.54
CA GLN A 425 -1.87 20.79 -7.18
C GLN A 425 -2.48 19.64 -7.98
N PHE A 426 -2.18 19.54 -9.27
CA PHE A 426 -2.61 18.43 -10.12
C PHE A 426 -2.06 17.10 -9.62
N ILE A 427 -0.75 17.02 -9.33
CA ILE A 427 -0.10 15.80 -8.80
C ILE A 427 -0.75 15.39 -7.47
N ARG A 428 -0.90 16.32 -6.52
CA ARG A 428 -1.54 16.04 -5.23
C ARG A 428 -2.98 15.55 -5.39
N ALA A 429 -3.75 16.14 -6.31
CA ALA A 429 -5.11 15.70 -6.59
C ALA A 429 -5.16 14.28 -7.19
N VAL A 430 -4.19 13.92 -8.03
CA VAL A 430 -4.05 12.55 -8.57
C VAL A 430 -3.66 11.57 -7.48
N GLU A 431 -2.69 11.92 -6.62
CA GLU A 431 -2.28 11.10 -5.47
C GLU A 431 -3.45 10.88 -4.48
N ASP A 432 -4.21 11.93 -4.18
CA ASP A 432 -5.41 11.84 -3.34
C ASP A 432 -6.48 10.93 -3.97
N LEU A 433 -6.68 11.02 -5.28
CA LEU A 433 -7.62 10.16 -6.00
C LEU A 433 -7.16 8.70 -5.97
N GLU A 434 -5.89 8.42 -6.24
CA GLU A 434 -5.31 7.08 -6.15
C GLU A 434 -5.50 6.50 -4.74
N HIS A 435 -5.19 7.29 -3.71
CA HIS A 435 -5.38 6.92 -2.32
C HIS A 435 -6.83 6.54 -2.01
N LEU A 436 -7.80 7.35 -2.45
CA LEU A 436 -9.23 7.09 -2.26
C LEU A 436 -9.71 5.83 -3.00
N ILE A 437 -9.22 5.58 -4.21
CA ILE A 437 -9.54 4.36 -4.97
C ILE A 437 -9.02 3.13 -4.25
N VAL A 438 -7.74 3.16 -3.84
CA VAL A 438 -7.12 2.05 -3.09
C VAL A 438 -7.85 1.81 -1.78
N GLN A 439 -8.18 2.86 -1.03
CA GLN A 439 -8.98 2.76 0.19
C GLN A 439 -10.35 2.11 -0.08
N HIS A 440 -11.04 2.53 -1.13
CA HIS A 440 -12.34 1.96 -1.50
C HIS A 440 -12.24 0.47 -1.85
N LEU A 441 -11.20 0.06 -2.60
CA LEU A 441 -10.96 -1.34 -2.91
C LEU A 441 -10.71 -2.18 -1.65
N PHE A 442 -9.99 -1.64 -0.66
CA PHE A 442 -9.83 -2.29 0.65
C PHE A 442 -11.15 -2.43 1.41
N GLU A 443 -12.00 -1.40 1.41
CA GLU A 443 -13.31 -1.46 2.05
C GLU A 443 -14.22 -2.51 1.38
N LEU A 444 -14.19 -2.60 0.05
CA LEU A 444 -14.91 -3.63 -0.71
C LEU A 444 -14.40 -5.04 -0.41
N SER A 445 -13.07 -5.20 -0.29
CA SER A 445 -12.44 -6.46 0.11
C SER A 445 -12.90 -6.89 1.51
N LYS A 446 -12.85 -5.98 2.50
CA LYS A 446 -13.32 -6.21 3.87
C LYS A 446 -14.80 -6.62 3.93
N ALA A 447 -15.63 -6.08 3.03
CA ALA A 447 -17.06 -6.38 2.99
C ALA A 447 -17.42 -7.72 2.31
N ASN A 448 -16.43 -8.50 1.81
CA ASN A 448 -16.65 -9.64 0.91
C ASN A 448 -17.48 -9.27 -0.35
N LEU A 449 -17.47 -7.99 -0.75
CA LEU A 449 -18.25 -7.45 -1.88
C LEU A 449 -17.43 -7.35 -3.18
N ALA A 450 -16.16 -7.76 -3.17
CA ALA A 450 -15.26 -7.66 -4.32
C ALA A 450 -15.81 -8.33 -5.60
N SER A 451 -16.69 -9.33 -5.49
CA SER A 451 -17.35 -10.00 -6.62
C SER A 451 -18.70 -9.39 -7.05
N THR A 452 -19.11 -8.25 -6.48
CA THR A 452 -20.35 -7.54 -6.84
C THR A 452 -20.14 -6.31 -7.73
N GLY A 453 -18.88 -5.93 -7.98
CA GLY A 453 -18.52 -4.73 -8.77
C GLY A 453 -17.98 -5.01 -10.19
N GLU A 454 -17.82 -6.27 -10.60
CA GLU A 454 -17.32 -6.58 -11.95
C GLU A 454 -18.40 -6.34 -13.01
N SER A 455 -18.50 -5.10 -13.47
CA SER A 455 -19.11 -4.79 -14.77
C SER A 455 -18.43 -3.66 -15.54
N SER A 456 -17.35 -3.03 -15.02
CA SER A 456 -16.86 -1.80 -15.68
C SER A 456 -15.37 -1.47 -15.65
N LEU A 457 -14.47 -2.29 -15.08
CA LEU A 457 -13.04 -1.89 -14.99
C LEU A 457 -12.02 -2.87 -15.60
N CYS A 458 -12.47 -3.92 -16.30
CA CYS A 458 -11.58 -4.78 -17.08
C CYS A 458 -11.48 -4.29 -18.54
N ALA A 459 -10.94 -3.08 -18.70
CA ALA A 459 -10.48 -2.55 -19.99
C ALA A 459 -9.52 -1.39 -19.72
N ILE A 460 -8.24 -1.72 -19.50
CA ILE A 460 -7.04 -1.09 -20.08
C ILE A 460 -5.94 -2.14 -20.03
#